data_AF-A0AAU1FUD3-F1
#
_entry.id   AF-A0AAU1FUD3-F1
#
_cell.length_a   1.000
_cell.length_b   1.000
_cell.length_c   1.000
_cell.angle_alpha   90.00
_cell.angle_beta   90.00
_cell.angle_gamma   90.00
#
_symmetry.space_group_name_H-M   'P 1'
#
loop_
_entity.id
_entity.type
_entity.pdbx_description
1 polymer ?
#
loop_
_entity_poly.entity_id
_entity_poly.type
_entity_poly.pdbx_seq_one_letter_code
_entity_poly.pdbx_strand_id
1 'polypeptide(L)' 'MTCPLGHTVAWIVQHSNRRLHYRGTLKNDTWLHTRAAAPNLRRLINLGLTHTGTTWQLNPATA' A
#
# COMPACT_ATOMS: atom_id res chain seq x y z
N MET A 1 3.33 -33.57 2.55
CA MET A 1 4.02 -32.48 1.83
C MET A 1 2.95 -31.51 1.35
N THR A 2 2.64 -30.48 2.14
CA THR A 2 1.60 -29.49 1.80
C THR A 2 2.26 -28.30 1.12
N CYS A 3 1.83 -27.98 -0.11
CA CYS A 3 2.33 -26.85 -0.88
C CYS A 3 2.01 -25.52 -0.16
N PRO A 4 2.98 -24.60 0.05
CA PRO A 4 2.79 -23.42 0.88
C PRO A 4 2.23 -22.25 0.04
N LEU A 5 1.05 -22.42 -0.54
CA LEU A 5 0.37 -21.30 -1.24
C LEU A 5 -0.75 -20.70 -0.38
N GLY A 6 -1.26 -21.43 0.61
CA GLY A 6 -2.33 -20.97 1.50
C GLY A 6 -1.85 -20.14 2.70
N HIS A 7 -0.56 -20.19 3.04
CA HIS A 7 -0.04 -19.56 4.26
C HIS A 7 -0.04 -18.03 4.20
N THR A 8 0.13 -17.42 3.01
CA THR A 8 0.20 -15.95 2.85
C THR A 8 -1.13 -15.25 3.11
N VAL A 9 -2.26 -15.89 2.82
CA VAL A 9 -3.58 -15.32 3.14
C VAL A 9 -4.01 -15.73 4.55
N ALA A 10 -3.67 -16.96 4.97
CA ALA A 10 -4.01 -17.46 6.29
C ALA A 10 -3.41 -16.62 7.43
N TRP A 11 -2.15 -16.15 7.33
CA TRP A 11 -1.55 -15.35 8.41
C TRP A 11 -2.26 -14.01 8.65
N ILE A 12 -2.81 -13.39 7.59
CA ILE A 12 -3.54 -12.12 7.68
C ILE A 12 -4.82 -12.30 8.51
N VAL A 13 -5.52 -13.41 8.27
CA VAL A 13 -6.74 -13.77 9.00
C VAL A 13 -6.41 -14.34 10.40
N GLN A 14 -5.23 -14.94 10.58
CA GLN A 14 -4.77 -15.52 11.86
C GLN A 14 -4.48 -14.44 12.92
N HIS A 15 -3.86 -13.32 12.56
CA HIS A 15 -3.48 -12.23 13.48
C HIS A 15 -4.61 -11.22 13.76
N SER A 16 -5.87 -11.65 13.62
CA SER A 16 -7.04 -10.82 13.95
C SER A 16 -7.23 -9.56 13.08
N ASN A 17 -6.73 -9.54 11.84
CA ASN A 17 -7.08 -8.50 10.85
C ASN A 17 -8.47 -8.73 10.22
N ARG A 18 -9.43 -9.20 11.03
CA ARG A 18 -10.77 -9.63 10.59
C ARG A 18 -11.80 -8.51 10.62
N ARG A 19 -11.45 -7.36 11.20
CA ARG A 19 -12.37 -6.24 11.43
C ARG A 19 -12.14 -5.17 10.37
N LEU A 20 -12.92 -5.22 9.30
CA LEU A 20 -12.98 -4.15 8.32
C LEU A 20 -13.68 -2.94 8.96
N HIS A 21 -13.00 -1.79 8.98
CA HIS A 21 -13.59 -0.54 9.47
C HIS A 21 -14.73 -0.07 8.55
N TYR A 22 -14.65 -0.37 7.25
CA TYR A 22 -15.66 -0.03 6.26
C TYR A 22 -16.31 -1.28 5.67
N ARG A 23 -17.65 -1.29 5.62
CA ARG A 23 -18.44 -2.34 4.97
C ARG A 23 -18.68 -1.98 3.50
N GLY A 24 -18.54 -2.98 2.62
CA GLY A 24 -18.67 -2.82 1.17
C GLY A 24 -17.31 -2.58 0.49
N THR A 25 -17.18 -3.08 -0.74
CA THR A 25 -15.92 -3.09 -1.50
C THR A 25 -15.41 -1.68 -1.79
N LEU A 26 -16.27 -0.78 -2.27
CA LEU A 26 -15.87 0.59 -2.64
C LEU A 26 -15.32 1.40 -1.45
N LYS A 27 -16.02 1.36 -0.31
CA LYS A 27 -15.62 2.11 0.90
C LYS A 27 -14.33 1.54 1.49
N ASN A 28 -14.20 0.22 1.52
CA ASN A 28 -12.99 -0.44 2.00
C ASN A 28 -11.79 -0.17 1.09
N ASP A 29 -12.00 -0.23 -0.22
CA ASP A 29 -10.98 0.05 -1.22
C ASP A 29 -10.46 1.49 -1.10
N THR A 30 -11.36 2.47 -1.04
CA THR A 30 -10.98 3.88 -0.86
C THR A 30 -10.17 4.08 0.43
N TRP A 31 -10.60 3.47 1.54
CA TRP A 31 -9.90 3.56 2.81
C TRP A 31 -8.48 2.98 2.75
N LEU A 32 -8.31 1.81 2.14
CA LEU A 32 -7.00 1.18 1.96
C LEU A 32 -6.08 2.04 1.09
N HIS A 33 -6.59 2.59 -0.02
CA HIS A 33 -5.84 3.49 -0.88
C HIS A 33 -5.38 4.76 -0.14
N THR A 34 -6.27 5.38 0.65
CA THR A 34 -5.90 6.55 1.45
C THR A 34 -4.84 6.22 2.51
N ARG A 35 -4.97 5.07 3.20
CA ARG A 35 -3.97 4.61 4.19
C ARG A 35 -2.60 4.35 3.57
N ALA A 36 -2.57 3.80 2.36
CA ALA A 36 -1.34 3.48 1.64
C ALA A 36 -0.70 4.70 0.96
N ALA A 37 -1.48 5.73 0.61
CA ALA A 37 -0.99 6.90 -0.13
C ALA A 37 0.12 7.66 0.58
N ALA A 38 -0.05 7.96 1.88
CA ALA A 38 0.94 8.72 2.65
C ALA A 38 2.32 8.05 2.77
N PRO A 39 2.44 6.78 3.22
CA PRO A 39 3.73 6.10 3.26
C PRO A 39 4.33 5.89 1.86
N ASN A 40 3.51 5.63 0.84
CA ASN A 40 3.98 5.51 -0.54
C ASN A 40 4.55 6.83 -1.06
N LEU A 41 3.88 7.95 -0.82
CA LEU A 41 4.37 9.27 -1.22
C LEU A 41 5.69 9.60 -0.52
N ARG A 42 5.81 9.33 0.78
CA ARG A 42 7.06 9.53 1.52
C ARG A 42 8.19 8.70 0.95
N ARG A 43 7.92 7.43 0.61
CA ARG A 43 8.91 6.56 -0.06
C ARG A 43 9.32 7.13 -1.41
N LEU A 44 8.37 7.59 -2.22
CA LEU A 44 8.66 8.17 -3.53
C LEU A 44 9.52 9.43 -3.41
N ILE A 45 9.24 10.32 -2.46
CA ILE A 45 10.07 11.50 -2.18
C ILE A 45 11.51 11.09 -1.86
N ASN A 46 11.69 10.08 -1.01
CA ASN A 46 13.03 9.55 -0.69
C ASN A 46 13.74 8.93 -1.90
N LEU A 47 13.00 8.43 -2.89
CA LEU A 47 13.53 7.86 -4.13
C LEU A 47 13.78 8.92 -5.23
N GLY A 48 13.55 10.21 -4.94
CA GLY A 48 13.78 11.30 -5.87
C GLY A 48 12.53 11.76 -6.64
N LEU A 49 11.33 11.53 -6.09
CA LEU A 49 10.12 12.17 -6.60
C LEU A 49 10.19 13.68 -6.34
N THR A 50 10.05 14.47 -7.41
CA THR A 50 10.08 15.93 -7.40
C THR A 50 8.82 16.50 -8.05
N HIS A 51 8.41 17.70 -7.64
CA HIS A 51 7.26 18.41 -8.20
C HIS A 51 7.72 19.71 -8.87
N THR A 52 7.43 19.87 -10.15
CA THR A 52 7.84 21.03 -10.96
C THR A 52 6.72 22.08 -11.11
N GLY A 53 5.77 22.08 -10.17
CA GLY A 53 4.65 23.03 -10.13
C GLY A 53 3.40 22.57 -10.88
N THR A 54 3.56 21.83 -11.98
CA THR A 54 2.45 21.27 -12.77
C THR A 54 2.54 19.76 -12.95
N THR A 55 3.72 19.17 -12.73
CA THR A 55 3.97 17.75 -12.96
C THR A 55 4.80 17.15 -11.83
N TRP A 56 4.59 15.86 -11.61
CA TRP A 56 5.41 15.05 -10.73
C TRP A 56 6.38 14.24 -11.59
N GLN A 57 7.67 14.30 -11.26
CA GLN A 57 8.72 13.61 -11.98
C GLN A 57 9.51 12.76 -10.99
N LEU A 58 9.63 11.46 -11.29
CA LEU A 58 10.48 10.55 -10.52
C LEU A 58 11.87 10.55 -11.14
N ASN A 59 12.82 11.22 -10.51
CA ASN A 59 14.22 11.18 -10.91
C ASN A 59 14.93 10.18 -9.99
N PRO A 60 15.17 8.93 -10.45
CA PRO A 60 15.77 7.92 -9.57
C PRO A 60 17.09 8.44 -9.01
N ALA A 61 17.20 8.44 -7.68
CA ALA A 61 18.45 8.79 -7.02
C ALA A 61 19.58 7.92 -7.61
N THR A 62 20.55 8.56 -8.24
CA THR A 62 21.75 7.87 -8.73
C THR A 62 22.50 7.35 -7.51
N ALA A 63 22.72 6.04 -7.45
CA ALA A 63 23.41 5.37 -6.34
C ALA A 63 24.89 5.78 -6.25
#